data_AF-A0AAN7DX72-F1
#
_entry.id   AF-A0AAN7DX72-F1
#
_cell.length_a   1.000
_cell.length_b   1.000
_cell.length_c   1.000
_cell.angle_alpha   90.00
_cell.angle_beta   90.00
_cell.angle_gamma   90.00
#
_symmetry.space_group_name_H-M   'P 1'
#
loop_
_entity.id
_entity.type
_entity.pdbx_description
1 polymer ?
#
loop_
_entity_poly.entity_id
_entity_poly.type
_entity_poly.pdbx_seq_one_letter_code
_entity_poly.pdbx_strand_id
1 'polypeptide(L)'
;MTESSLPVSTTPPIQLGSYKSHMGEMFAFHATTMANTLNTPIIVFTRTGSMAVLLSHYRPSSTIFAFTNEERIKQRLVLYHGVMPIYMQFSNDAEETFSRALKLLVGKGLLKGESM
;
A
#
# COMPACT_ATOMS: atom_id res chain seq x y z
N MET A 1 -14.57 -57.79 -3.49
CA MET A 1 -13.75 -56.84 -4.28
C MET A 1 -14.42 -55.49 -4.10
N THR A 2 -13.92 -54.71 -3.14
CA THR A 2 -14.60 -53.54 -2.56
C THR A 2 -14.11 -52.29 -3.28
N GLU A 3 -14.97 -51.64 -4.05
CA GLU A 3 -14.67 -50.36 -4.69
C GLU A 3 -15.04 -49.25 -3.71
N SER A 4 -14.04 -48.74 -2.95
CA SER A 4 -14.23 -47.54 -2.13
C SER A 4 -13.99 -46.32 -3.03
N SER A 5 -15.08 -45.78 -3.58
CA SER A 5 -15.05 -44.44 -4.18
C SER A 5 -14.74 -43.42 -3.08
N LEU A 6 -13.56 -42.81 -3.15
CA LEU A 6 -13.14 -41.69 -2.30
C LEU A 6 -14.12 -40.50 -2.48
N PRO A 7 -14.46 -39.76 -1.42
CA PRO A 7 -15.24 -38.53 -1.57
C PRO A 7 -14.42 -37.50 -2.34
N VAL A 8 -14.91 -37.10 -3.51
CA VAL A 8 -14.41 -35.96 -4.26
C VAL A 8 -14.50 -34.74 -3.35
N SER A 9 -13.34 -34.21 -2.93
CA SER A 9 -13.22 -32.91 -2.29
C SER A 9 -13.70 -31.84 -3.27
N THR A 10 -14.98 -31.47 -3.17
CA THR A 10 -15.55 -30.30 -3.84
C THR A 10 -15.09 -29.03 -3.12
N THR A 11 -13.83 -28.65 -3.31
CA THR A 11 -13.43 -27.26 -3.07
C THR A 11 -14.16 -26.39 -4.11
N PRO A 12 -14.98 -25.41 -3.70
CA PRO A 12 -15.63 -24.51 -4.63
C PRO A 12 -14.57 -23.76 -5.46
N PRO A 13 -14.86 -23.41 -6.72
CA PRO A 13 -13.90 -22.70 -7.57
C PRO A 13 -13.48 -21.40 -6.90
N ILE A 14 -12.20 -21.28 -6.57
CA ILE A 14 -11.62 -20.14 -5.86
C ILE A 14 -11.77 -18.90 -6.75
N GLN A 15 -12.70 -18.02 -6.39
CA GLN A 15 -12.93 -16.76 -7.08
C GLN A 15 -11.82 -15.76 -6.73
N LEU A 16 -10.66 -15.94 -7.35
CA LEU A 16 -9.39 -15.24 -7.08
C LEU A 16 -9.51 -13.70 -7.09
N GLY A 17 -10.49 -13.14 -7.81
CA GLY A 17 -10.76 -11.70 -7.82
C GLY A 17 -11.30 -11.15 -6.50
N SER A 18 -12.19 -11.88 -5.83
CA SER A 18 -12.83 -11.47 -4.57
C SER A 18 -11.83 -11.46 -3.40
N TYR A 19 -10.91 -12.43 -3.37
CA TYR A 19 -9.86 -12.49 -2.34
C TYR A 19 -8.84 -11.35 -2.45
N LYS A 20 -8.46 -10.94 -3.67
CA LYS A 20 -7.48 -9.86 -3.86
C LYS A 20 -8.01 -8.49 -3.43
N SER A 21 -9.27 -8.19 -3.72
CA SER A 21 -9.92 -6.97 -3.22
C SER A 21 -10.03 -6.99 -1.70
N HIS A 22 -10.44 -8.12 -1.13
CA HIS A 22 -10.60 -8.26 0.32
C HIS A 22 -9.27 -8.11 1.08
N MET A 23 -8.17 -8.71 0.59
CA MET A 23 -6.86 -8.55 1.23
C MET A 23 -6.36 -7.11 1.20
N GLY A 24 -6.54 -6.40 0.07
CA GLY A 24 -6.15 -4.99 -0.05
C GLY A 24 -6.88 -4.11 0.96
N GLU A 25 -8.19 -4.33 1.13
CA GLU A 25 -9.03 -3.63 2.11
C GLU A 25 -8.56 -3.89 3.54
N MET A 26 -8.28 -5.16 3.89
CA MET A 26 -7.75 -5.50 5.21
C MET A 26 -6.42 -4.81 5.49
N PHE A 27 -5.46 -4.85 4.56
CA PHE A 27 -4.17 -4.17 4.74
C PHE A 27 -4.35 -2.67 4.90
N ALA A 28 -5.18 -2.03 4.08
CA ALA A 28 -5.42 -0.59 4.17
C ALA A 28 -6.07 -0.21 5.51
N PHE A 29 -7.10 -0.94 5.94
CA PHE A 29 -7.78 -0.70 7.20
C PHE A 29 -6.82 -0.82 8.39
N HIS A 30 -6.05 -1.91 8.46
CA HIS A 30 -5.13 -2.14 9.57
C HIS A 30 -3.93 -1.19 9.53
N ALA A 31 -3.37 -0.89 8.35
CA ALA A 31 -2.31 0.10 8.21
C ALA A 31 -2.75 1.48 8.68
N THR A 32 -3.95 1.94 8.29
CA THR A 32 -4.53 3.20 8.77
C THR A 32 -4.74 3.18 10.29
N THR A 33 -5.26 2.08 10.84
CA THR A 33 -5.47 1.94 12.29
C THR A 33 -4.15 2.04 13.08
N MET A 34 -3.10 1.36 12.62
CA MET A 34 -1.77 1.42 13.25
C MET A 34 -1.16 2.81 13.14
N ALA A 35 -1.22 3.42 11.94
CA ALA A 35 -0.70 4.75 11.69
C ALA A 35 -1.36 5.81 12.58
N ASN A 36 -2.68 5.73 12.77
CA ASN A 36 -3.42 6.62 13.66
C ASN A 36 -3.03 6.38 15.13
N THR A 37 -2.92 5.11 15.55
CA THR A 37 -2.54 4.74 16.93
C THR A 37 -1.14 5.22 17.30
N LEU A 38 -0.19 5.08 16.38
CA LEU A 38 1.21 5.47 16.59
C LEU A 38 1.48 6.92 16.22
N ASN A 39 0.51 7.62 15.64
CA ASN A 39 0.66 8.95 15.05
C ASN A 39 1.83 9.03 14.05
N THR A 40 1.96 8.02 13.19
CA THR A 40 3.02 7.91 12.19
C THR A 40 2.47 8.00 10.77
N PRO A 41 3.23 8.56 9.80
CA PRO A 41 2.81 8.60 8.41
C PRO A 41 2.84 7.21 7.76
N ILE A 42 2.06 7.05 6.70
CA ILE A 42 2.01 5.82 5.89
C ILE A 42 2.85 6.04 4.63
N ILE A 43 3.77 5.13 4.34
CA ILE A 43 4.51 5.14 3.07
C ILE A 43 3.97 4.00 2.19
N VAL A 44 3.57 4.32 0.96
CA VAL A 44 3.08 3.33 0.00
C VAL A 44 3.73 3.53 -1.37
N PHE A 45 4.16 2.44 -1.99
CA PHE A 45 4.67 2.41 -3.35
C PHE A 45 3.58 1.86 -4.27
N THR A 46 3.18 2.63 -5.29
CA THR A 46 2.05 2.25 -6.14
C THR A 46 2.25 2.63 -7.60
N ARG A 47 2.02 1.67 -8.50
CA ARG A 47 2.08 1.87 -9.96
C ARG A 47 0.75 2.37 -10.53
N THR A 48 -0.37 1.92 -9.97
CA THR A 48 -1.72 2.26 -10.45
C THR A 48 -2.46 3.24 -9.54
N GLY A 49 -1.95 3.51 -8.34
CA GLY A 49 -2.59 4.35 -7.33
C GLY A 49 -3.61 3.64 -6.43
N SER A 50 -3.96 2.39 -6.70
CA SER A 50 -5.09 1.71 -6.04
C SER A 50 -4.97 1.66 -4.50
N MET A 51 -3.78 1.36 -3.98
CA MET A 51 -3.56 1.33 -2.52
C MET A 51 -3.59 2.71 -1.88
N ALA A 52 -3.06 3.75 -2.54
CA ALA A 52 -3.12 5.11 -2.01
C ALA A 52 -4.57 5.61 -1.92
N VAL A 53 -5.40 5.29 -2.92
CA VAL A 53 -6.85 5.58 -2.90
C VAL A 53 -7.55 4.83 -1.77
N LEU A 54 -7.23 3.54 -1.59
CA LEU A 54 -7.85 2.72 -0.56
C LEU A 54 -7.48 3.17 0.87
N LEU A 55 -6.22 3.51 1.11
CA LEU A 55 -5.77 4.10 2.38
C LEU A 55 -6.48 5.44 2.64
N SER A 56 -6.61 6.28 1.61
CA SER A 56 -7.30 7.58 1.71
C SER A 56 -8.77 7.44 2.11
N HIS A 57 -9.45 6.38 1.65
CA HIS A 57 -10.84 6.08 2.02
C HIS A 57 -11.04 5.95 3.53
N TYR A 58 -10.07 5.38 4.25
CA TYR A 58 -10.11 5.25 5.71
C TYR A 58 -9.71 6.53 6.47
N ARG A 59 -9.39 7.61 5.75
CA ARG A 59 -9.07 8.94 6.30
C ARG A 59 -8.08 8.90 7.49
N PRO A 60 -6.85 8.39 7.29
CA PRO A 60 -5.82 8.48 8.32
C PRO A 60 -5.63 9.92 8.80
N SER A 61 -5.35 10.08 10.09
CA SER A 61 -4.99 11.38 10.68
C SER A 61 -3.58 11.82 10.28
N SER A 62 -2.74 10.87 9.87
CA SER A 62 -1.39 11.10 9.39
C SER A 62 -1.30 11.17 7.86
N THR A 63 -0.18 11.69 7.36
CA THR A 63 0.07 11.82 5.92
C THR A 63 0.33 10.45 5.28
N ILE A 64 -0.25 10.21 4.10
CA ILE A 64 0.07 9.10 3.21
C ILE A 64 1.08 9.60 2.17
N PHE A 65 2.35 9.22 2.30
CA PHE A 65 3.35 9.43 1.26
C PHE A 65 3.22 8.34 0.19
N ALA A 66 2.58 8.72 -0.94
CA ALA A 66 2.34 7.81 -2.04
C ALA A 66 3.40 7.97 -3.13
N PHE A 67 4.38 7.08 -3.15
CA PHE A 67 5.38 7.03 -4.20
C PHE A 67 4.83 6.34 -5.45
N THR A 68 5.08 6.93 -6.61
CA THR A 68 4.69 6.36 -7.90
C THR A 68 5.74 6.64 -8.97
N ASN A 69 5.91 5.71 -9.91
CA ASN A 69 6.79 5.88 -11.05
C ASN A 69 6.07 6.45 -12.29
N GLU A 70 4.84 6.93 -12.12
CA GLU A 70 3.98 7.44 -13.20
C GLU A 70 3.47 8.85 -12.86
N GLU A 71 3.86 9.86 -13.65
CA GLU A 71 3.51 11.27 -13.38
C GLU A 71 1.99 11.50 -13.42
N ARG A 72 1.27 10.78 -14.30
CA ARG A 72 -0.20 10.82 -14.37
C ARG A 72 -0.86 10.35 -13.07
N ILE A 73 -0.29 9.33 -12.44
CA ILE A 73 -0.81 8.81 -11.17
C ILE A 73 -0.52 9.80 -10.05
N LYS A 74 0.67 10.41 -10.02
CA LYS A 74 1.00 11.47 -9.06
C LYS A 74 -0.02 12.62 -9.13
N GLN A 75 -0.30 13.12 -10.34
CA GLN A 75 -1.27 14.20 -10.55
C GLN A 75 -2.67 13.81 -10.06
N ARG A 76 -3.13 12.60 -10.37
CA ARG A 76 -4.44 12.11 -9.92
C ARG A 76 -4.53 11.98 -8.40
N LEU A 77 -3.46 11.51 -7.75
CA LEU A 77 -3.45 11.22 -6.32
C LEU A 77 -3.51 12.48 -5.42
N VAL A 78 -3.20 13.67 -5.96
CA VAL A 78 -3.23 14.92 -5.18
C VAL A 78 -4.64 15.29 -4.68
N LEU A 79 -5.68 14.74 -5.31
CA LEU A 79 -7.08 15.00 -4.97
C LEU A 79 -7.60 14.14 -3.80
N TYR A 80 -6.82 13.16 -3.35
CA TYR A 80 -7.24 12.20 -2.34
C TYR A 80 -6.84 12.65 -0.94
N HIS A 81 -7.77 12.51 0.01
CA HIS A 81 -7.61 12.94 1.40
C HIS A 81 -6.34 12.36 2.03
N GLY A 82 -5.51 13.23 2.60
CA GLY A 82 -4.29 12.86 3.31
C GLY A 82 -3.15 12.34 2.43
N VAL A 83 -3.32 12.30 1.10
CA VAL A 83 -2.31 11.77 0.18
C VAL A 83 -1.36 12.89 -0.27
N MET A 84 -0.07 12.69 -0.01
CA MET A 84 1.01 13.49 -0.60
C MET A 84 1.75 12.63 -1.64
N PRO A 85 1.43 12.76 -2.94
CA PRO A 85 2.03 11.93 -3.97
C PRO A 85 3.44 12.42 -4.34
N ILE A 86 4.36 11.48 -4.54
CA ILE A 86 5.75 11.75 -4.88
C ILE A 86 6.13 10.90 -6.09
N TYR A 87 6.59 11.55 -7.16
CA TYR A 87 7.14 10.82 -8.30
C TYR A 87 8.55 10.33 -7.97
N MET A 88 8.80 9.05 -8.21
CA MET A 88 10.12 8.44 -8.07
C MET A 88 10.18 7.18 -8.93
N GLN A 89 11.26 7.02 -9.69
CA GLN A 89 11.53 5.76 -10.38
C GLN A 89 11.89 4.66 -9.38
N PHE A 90 11.23 3.51 -9.52
CA PHE A 90 11.46 2.33 -8.69
C PHE A 90 12.61 1.49 -9.24
N SER A 91 13.42 0.96 -8.34
CA SER A 91 14.45 -0.04 -8.64
C SER A 91 13.82 -1.44 -8.69
N ASN A 92 14.55 -2.41 -9.24
CA ASN A 92 14.23 -3.83 -9.08
C ASN A 92 14.56 -4.32 -7.65
N ASP A 93 15.36 -3.56 -6.90
CA ASP A 93 15.62 -3.77 -5.49
C ASP A 93 14.64 -2.91 -4.64
N ALA A 94 13.85 -3.61 -3.82
CA ALA A 94 12.89 -2.98 -2.93
C ALA A 94 13.57 -2.17 -1.81
N GLU A 95 14.69 -2.66 -1.28
CA GLU A 95 15.45 -1.98 -0.21
C GLU A 95 16.10 -0.71 -0.72
N GLU A 96 16.67 -0.76 -1.94
CA GLU A 96 17.20 0.44 -2.60
C GLU A 96 16.09 1.48 -2.83
N THR A 97 14.92 1.03 -3.32
CA THR A 97 13.76 1.90 -3.54
C THR A 97 13.29 2.54 -2.23
N PHE A 98 13.21 1.75 -1.15
CA PHE A 98 12.80 2.22 0.16
C PHE A 98 13.80 3.21 0.76
N SER A 99 15.10 2.90 0.71
CA SER A 99 16.17 3.79 1.19
C SER A 99 16.15 5.14 0.48
N ARG A 100 15.96 5.14 -0.84
CA ARG A 100 15.83 6.38 -1.64
C ARG A 100 14.59 7.19 -1.26
N ALA A 101 13.46 6.53 -1.00
CA ALA A 101 12.25 7.20 -0.55
C ALA A 101 12.44 7.89 0.80
N LEU A 102 13.04 7.22 1.78
CA LEU A 102 13.34 7.81 3.09
C LEU A 102 14.30 8.99 2.97
N LYS A 103 15.39 8.86 2.20
CA LYS A 103 16.32 9.97 1.94
C LYS A 103 15.61 11.17 1.31
N LEU A 104 14.71 10.94 0.36
CA LEU A 104 13.89 11.99 -0.24
C LEU A 104 13.00 12.70 0.76
N LEU A 105 12.34 11.95 1.65
CA LEU A 105 11.46 12.54 2.67
C LEU A 105 12.24 13.33 3.71
N VAL A 106 13.37 12.82 4.19
CA VAL A 106 14.26 13.52 5.12
C VAL A 106 14.85 14.77 4.46
N GLY A 107 15.34 14.66 3.21
CA GLY A 107 15.88 15.80 2.47
C GLY A 107 14.87 16.91 2.18
N LYS A 108 13.57 16.58 2.17
CA LYS A 108 12.46 17.56 2.07
C LYS A 108 11.97 18.08 3.42
N GLY A 109 12.52 17.61 4.54
CA GLY A 109 12.07 17.95 5.89
C GLY A 109 10.70 17.37 6.26
N LEU A 110 10.23 16.35 5.53
CA LEU A 110 8.91 15.73 5.73
C LEU A 110 8.94 14.58 6.73
N LEU A 111 10.12 13.99 6.95
CA LEU A 111 10.41 13.09 8.04
C LEU A 111 11.61 13.63 8.80
N LYS A 112 11.62 13.42 10.11
CA LYS A 112 12.84 13.59 10.90
C LYS A 112 13.77 12.42 10.55
N GLY A 113 15.02 12.72 10.21
CA GLY A 113 16.05 11.68 10.25
C GLY A 113 16.17 11.18 11.68
N GLU A 114 16.44 9.89 11.87
CA GLU A 114 16.90 9.44 13.18
C GLU A 114 18.18 10.20 13.52
N SER A 115 18.13 10.98 14.59
CA SER A 115 19.36 11.45 15.24
C SER A 115 20.07 10.19 15.75
N MET A 116 21.14 9.78 15.08
CA MET A 116 22.10 8.84 15.65
C MET A 116 22.80 9.47 16.85
#